data_AF-A0A2M7TP94-F1
#
_entry.id   AF-A0A2M7TP94-F1
#
_cell.length_a   1.000
_cell.length_b   1.000
_cell.length_c   1.000
_cell.angle_alpha   90.00
_cell.angle_beta   90.00
_cell.angle_gamma   90.00
#
_symmetry.space_group_name_H-M   'P 1'
#
loop_
_entity.id
_entity.type
_entity.pdbx_description
1 polymer ?
#
loop_
_entity_poly.entity_id
_entity_poly.type
_entity_poly.pdbx_seq_one_letter_code
_entity_poly.pdbx_strand_id
1 'polypeptide(L)'
;MSSLTQTAIVTRKVIRYGIFAILFLIIGRILLTGAVSLYKKLFPAPPPPPTVTYGKLPKLVLPATDVPQGVSFTLETAEGSLPKMPTQAKIFFMPKPASNLLSLSAAQGKAESLGFNPNGRQISPTIYQFGHRDNPSTLEINIVSGVFSISYDLNVDSEPVSVRPPVSEIAASLVRSYLSSASLLPADLTGTTKSEYLKLADGKFVSALSQSEANLVKINLFRKNYDNLPAITPNPNNANVWFIVSGVTDRRKQIIAAEFHYFSVDESQFSTYPIKTSEEAWRQFTEGKASTASIGAGKEGDNI
;
A
#
# COMPACT_ATOMS: atom_id res chain seq x y z
N MET A 1 60.70 -30.26 56.20
CA MET A 1 60.83 -31.04 54.95
C MET A 1 59.54 -31.80 54.73
N SER A 2 58.73 -31.45 53.73
CA SER A 2 57.53 -32.22 53.39
C SER A 2 57.98 -33.57 52.84
N SER A 3 57.60 -34.68 53.49
CA SER A 3 57.93 -36.01 52.97
C SER A 3 57.18 -36.22 51.66
N LEU A 4 57.85 -36.84 50.68
CA LEU A 4 57.29 -37.15 49.35
C LEU A 4 55.92 -37.86 49.44
N THR A 5 55.68 -38.58 50.54
CA THR A 5 54.43 -39.29 50.84
C THR A 5 53.27 -38.35 51.19
N GLN A 6 53.50 -37.28 51.96
CA GLN A 6 52.45 -36.32 52.32
C GLN A 6 51.98 -35.54 51.09
N THR A 7 52.92 -35.13 50.23
CA THR A 7 52.62 -34.46 48.96
C THR A 7 51.79 -35.37 48.05
N ALA A 8 52.15 -36.65 47.92
CA ALA A 8 51.39 -37.60 47.11
C ALA A 8 49.93 -37.79 47.58
N ILE A 9 49.68 -37.83 48.91
CA ILE A 9 48.33 -37.96 49.47
C ILE A 9 47.50 -36.70 49.18
N VAL A 10 48.09 -35.52 49.36
CA VAL A 10 47.41 -34.24 49.08
C VAL A 10 47.11 -34.12 47.58
N THR A 11 48.06 -34.45 46.70
CA THR A 11 47.88 -34.42 45.25
C THR A 11 46.73 -35.33 44.80
N ARG A 12 46.64 -36.57 45.33
CA ARG A 12 45.54 -37.50 45.00
C ARG A 12 44.17 -36.94 45.41
N LYS A 13 44.12 -36.24 46.55
CA LYS A 13 42.91 -35.61 47.07
C LYS A 13 42.49 -34.42 46.20
N VAL A 14 43.45 -33.58 45.81
CA VAL A 14 43.24 -32.45 44.89
C VAL A 14 42.75 -32.92 43.53
N ILE A 15 43.34 -33.98 42.95
CA ILE A 15 42.90 -34.53 41.67
C ILE A 15 41.46 -35.05 41.76
N ARG A 16 41.12 -35.79 42.83
CA ARG A 16 39.77 -36.33 43.03
C ARG A 16 38.73 -35.19 43.13
N TYR A 17 38.97 -34.19 43.97
CA TYR A 17 38.04 -33.05 44.10
C TYR A 17 38.05 -32.14 42.87
N GLY A 18 39.16 -32.02 42.15
CA GLY A 18 39.26 -31.29 40.90
C GLY A 18 38.39 -31.89 39.79
N ILE A 19 38.36 -33.22 39.67
CA ILE A 19 37.47 -33.92 38.73
C ILE A 19 36.00 -33.66 39.08
N PHE A 20 35.62 -33.73 40.36
CA PHE A 20 34.25 -33.40 40.80
C PHE A 20 33.88 -31.93 40.53
N ALA A 21 34.81 -31.00 40.73
CA ALA A 21 34.58 -29.59 40.42
C ALA A 21 34.38 -29.34 38.93
N ILE A 22 35.16 -30.00 38.06
CA ILE A 22 35.01 -29.90 36.60
C ILE A 22 33.67 -30.50 36.15
N LEU A 23 33.30 -31.68 36.65
CA LEU A 23 32.00 -32.29 36.37
C LEU A 23 30.84 -31.40 36.82
N PHE A 24 30.94 -30.81 38.02
CA PHE A 24 29.95 -29.87 38.53
C PHE A 24 29.82 -28.63 37.64
N LEU A 25 30.93 -28.05 37.16
CA LEU A 25 30.90 -26.91 36.25
C LEU A 25 30.30 -27.27 34.88
N ILE A 26 30.58 -28.46 34.34
CA ILE A 26 30.00 -28.92 33.07
C ILE A 26 28.48 -29.12 33.21
N ILE A 27 28.05 -29.84 34.25
CA ILE A 27 26.62 -30.10 34.51
C ILE A 27 25.90 -28.78 34.80
N GLY A 28 26.50 -27.90 35.62
CA GLY A 28 25.96 -26.59 35.94
C GLY A 28 25.79 -25.72 34.70
N ARG A 29 26.75 -25.71 33.77
CA ARG A 29 26.66 -24.97 32.50
C ARG A 29 25.54 -25.52 31.62
N ILE A 30 25.38 -26.83 31.53
CA ILE A 30 24.30 -27.46 30.74
C ILE A 30 22.93 -27.09 31.34
N LEU A 31 22.77 -27.19 32.66
CA LEU A 31 21.54 -26.82 33.34
C LEU A 31 21.20 -25.32 33.17
N LEU A 32 22.18 -24.43 33.32
CA LEU A 32 22.00 -22.98 33.13
C LEU A 32 21.59 -22.63 31.69
N THR A 33 22.29 -23.18 30.70
CA THR A 33 21.97 -22.92 29.29
C THR A 33 20.61 -23.50 28.89
N GLY A 34 20.26 -24.69 29.38
CA GLY A 34 18.94 -25.29 29.21
C GLY A 34 17.84 -24.46 29.86
N ALA A 35 18.03 -24.02 31.11
CA ALA A 35 17.08 -23.19 31.84
C ALA A 35 16.86 -21.82 31.17
N VAL A 36 17.93 -21.16 30.73
CA VAL A 36 17.83 -19.87 30.02
C VAL A 36 17.13 -20.03 28.66
N SER A 37 17.42 -21.12 27.93
CA SER A 37 16.75 -21.41 26.65
C SER A 37 15.26 -21.70 26.84
N LEU A 38 14.91 -22.47 27.87
CA LEU A 38 13.53 -22.76 28.24
C LEU A 38 12.80 -21.49 28.69
N TYR A 39 13.44 -20.67 29.53
CA TYR A 39 12.89 -19.40 29.99
C TYR A 39 12.62 -18.44 28.82
N LYS A 40 13.56 -18.27 27.89
CA LYS A 40 13.37 -17.42 26.70
C LYS A 40 12.29 -17.94 25.74
N LYS A 41 12.04 -19.26 25.71
CA LYS A 41 10.94 -19.86 24.93
C LYS A 41 9.57 -19.69 25.60
N LEU A 42 9.51 -19.80 26.93
CA LEU A 42 8.27 -19.67 27.71
C LEU A 42 7.89 -18.21 27.95
N PHE A 43 8.88 -17.32 28.06
CA PHE A 43 8.72 -15.88 28.29
C PHE A 43 9.51 -15.10 27.23
N PRO A 44 9.04 -15.08 25.97
CA PRO A 44 9.61 -14.21 24.97
C PRO A 44 9.57 -12.76 25.47
N ALA A 45 10.62 -11.99 25.20
CA ALA A 45 10.64 -10.58 25.56
C ALA A 45 9.41 -9.88 24.96
N PRO A 46 8.73 -9.00 25.73
CA PRO A 46 7.58 -8.26 25.19
C PRO A 46 8.02 -7.49 23.95
N PRO A 47 7.14 -7.34 22.94
CA PRO A 47 7.46 -6.57 21.75
C PRO A 47 7.92 -5.17 22.16
N PRO A 48 8.91 -4.59 21.45
CA PRO A 48 9.43 -3.27 21.79
C PRO A 48 8.28 -2.25 21.80
N PRO A 49 8.32 -1.27 22.73
CA PRO A 49 7.28 -0.26 22.81
C PRO A 49 7.19 0.54 21.50
N PRO A 50 6.00 1.04 21.12
CA PRO A 50 5.85 1.87 19.93
C PRO A 50 6.75 3.12 20.00
N THR A 51 7.48 3.42 18.92
CA THR A 51 8.42 4.54 18.90
C THR A 51 7.75 5.90 18.66
N VAL A 52 6.60 5.94 17.96
CA VAL A 52 5.73 7.12 17.77
C VAL A 52 6.49 8.41 17.39
N THR A 53 7.52 8.29 16.54
CA THR A 53 8.47 9.36 16.20
C THR A 53 7.82 10.57 15.52
N TYR A 54 6.72 10.37 14.78
CA TYR A 54 6.03 11.43 14.04
C TYR A 54 4.90 12.10 14.84
N GLY A 55 4.81 11.83 16.15
CA GLY A 55 3.74 12.36 17.00
C GLY A 55 2.37 11.77 16.66
N LYS A 56 1.29 12.49 16.96
CA LYS A 56 -0.08 12.02 16.71
C LYS A 56 -0.42 12.11 15.23
N LEU A 57 -0.75 10.97 14.62
CA LEU A 57 -1.15 10.90 13.22
C LEU A 57 -2.53 11.57 13.00
N PRO A 58 -2.74 12.17 11.82
CA PRO A 58 -4.05 12.71 11.45
C PRO A 58 -5.10 11.59 11.44
N LYS A 59 -6.33 11.93 11.80
CA LYS A 59 -7.45 10.98 11.77
C LYS A 59 -7.73 10.61 10.31
N LEU A 60 -7.90 9.30 10.06
CA LEU A 60 -8.29 8.81 8.74
C LEU A 60 -9.69 9.36 8.39
N VAL A 61 -9.78 9.98 7.21
CA VAL A 61 -11.05 10.37 6.62
C VAL A 61 -11.55 9.17 5.82
N LEU A 62 -12.53 8.47 6.37
CA LEU A 62 -13.21 7.36 5.70
C LEU A 62 -14.51 7.89 5.07
N PRO A 63 -14.92 7.36 3.91
CA PRO A 63 -16.23 7.70 3.36
C PRO A 63 -17.31 7.34 4.39
N ALA A 64 -18.23 8.27 4.64
CA ALA A 64 -19.38 8.03 5.48
C ALA A 64 -20.37 7.18 4.67
N THR A 65 -20.36 5.89 4.91
CA THR A 65 -21.46 5.01 4.52
C THR A 65 -22.09 4.56 5.81
N ASP A 66 -23.37 4.87 5.97
CA ASP A 66 -24.11 4.55 7.18
C ASP A 66 -24.16 3.04 7.35
N VAL A 67 -23.73 2.56 8.52
CA VAL A 67 -24.00 1.18 8.92
C VAL A 67 -25.51 1.05 9.03
N PRO A 68 -26.15 0.07 8.38
CA PRO A 68 -27.60 -0.12 8.47
C PRO A 68 -28.04 -0.16 9.94
N GLN A 69 -28.91 0.76 10.34
CA GLN A 69 -29.40 0.81 11.72
C GLN A 69 -30.35 -0.37 11.97
N GLY A 70 -30.20 -1.03 13.13
CA GLY A 70 -31.04 -2.17 13.51
C GLY A 70 -30.53 -3.56 13.07
N VAL A 71 -29.33 -3.65 12.49
CA VAL A 71 -28.69 -4.94 12.17
C VAL A 71 -27.87 -5.43 13.36
N SER A 72 -28.19 -6.63 13.86
CA SER A 72 -27.38 -7.32 14.86
C SER A 72 -26.33 -8.18 14.18
N PHE A 73 -25.06 -7.96 14.50
CA PHE A 73 -23.96 -8.76 13.98
C PHE A 73 -23.54 -9.81 15.02
N THR A 74 -23.53 -11.08 14.61
CA THR A 74 -23.02 -12.19 15.43
C THR A 74 -21.66 -12.62 14.87
N LEU A 75 -20.69 -12.80 15.76
CA LEU A 75 -19.35 -13.26 15.40
C LEU A 75 -19.32 -14.79 15.38
N GLU A 76 -19.29 -15.38 14.18
CA GLU A 76 -19.13 -16.82 13.99
C GLU A 76 -17.68 -17.11 13.55
N THR A 77 -16.84 -17.52 14.50
CA THR A 77 -15.44 -17.95 14.24
C THR A 77 -15.28 -19.41 14.63
N ALA A 78 -14.44 -20.17 13.92
CA ALA A 78 -14.26 -21.60 14.16
C ALA A 78 -13.81 -21.91 15.61
N GLU A 79 -12.99 -21.05 16.20
CA GLU A 79 -12.49 -21.16 17.56
C GLU A 79 -13.30 -20.35 18.59
N GLY A 80 -14.38 -19.67 18.18
CA GLY A 80 -15.19 -18.82 19.05
C GLY A 80 -14.46 -17.60 19.63
N SER A 81 -13.30 -17.23 19.04
CA SER A 81 -12.49 -16.10 19.47
C SER A 81 -11.91 -15.32 18.30
N LEU A 82 -11.63 -14.04 18.52
CA LEU A 82 -11.05 -13.17 17.49
C LEU A 82 -9.57 -13.50 17.26
N PRO A 83 -9.07 -13.36 16.01
CA PRO A 83 -7.68 -13.62 15.70
C PRO A 83 -6.77 -12.62 16.43
N LYS A 84 -5.66 -13.11 16.97
CA LYS A 84 -4.62 -12.28 17.58
C LYS A 84 -3.82 -11.58 16.49
N MET A 85 -4.12 -10.31 16.27
CA MET A 85 -3.38 -9.44 15.36
C MET A 85 -2.17 -8.80 16.06
N PRO A 86 -1.16 -8.34 15.29
CA PRO A 86 -0.12 -7.48 15.83
C PRO A 86 -0.71 -6.28 16.57
N THR A 87 -0.05 -5.82 17.63
CA THR A 87 -0.49 -4.64 18.40
C THR A 87 0.09 -3.34 17.86
N GLN A 88 0.97 -3.42 16.87
CA GLN A 88 1.63 -2.28 16.25
C GLN A 88 1.82 -2.47 14.76
N ALA A 89 1.86 -1.37 14.01
CA ALA A 89 2.16 -1.32 12.59
C ALA A 89 3.28 -0.32 12.30
N LYS A 90 4.03 -0.57 11.23
CA LYS A 90 5.04 0.37 10.72
C LYS A 90 4.36 1.48 9.92
N ILE A 91 4.76 2.70 10.20
CA ILE A 91 4.38 3.90 9.46
C ILE A 91 5.65 4.43 8.81
N PHE A 92 5.61 4.54 7.48
CA PHE A 92 6.75 4.95 6.67
C PHE A 92 6.71 6.45 6.40
N PHE A 93 7.89 7.05 6.26
CA PHE A 93 8.01 8.47 5.95
C PHE A 93 7.63 8.74 4.49
N MET A 94 6.85 9.80 4.26
CA MET A 94 6.51 10.31 2.93
C MET A 94 7.11 11.70 2.78
N PRO A 95 8.19 11.86 1.99
CA PRO A 95 8.79 13.16 1.75
C PRO A 95 7.78 14.14 1.15
N LYS A 96 7.73 15.35 1.71
CA LYS A 96 6.90 16.43 1.13
C LYS A 96 7.63 17.02 -0.07
N PRO A 97 7.01 17.05 -1.26
CA PRO A 97 7.62 17.70 -2.41
C PRO A 97 7.73 19.20 -2.15
N ALA A 98 8.90 19.78 -2.43
CA ALA A 98 9.17 21.20 -2.28
C ALA A 98 9.32 21.85 -3.66
N SER A 99 8.71 23.02 -3.82
CA SER A 99 8.87 23.82 -5.03
C SER A 99 10.32 24.29 -5.16
N ASN A 100 10.88 24.19 -6.35
CA ASN A 100 12.22 24.70 -6.64
C ASN A 100 12.25 25.39 -8.01
N LEU A 101 13.35 26.09 -8.32
CA LEU A 101 13.49 26.84 -9.57
C LEU A 101 13.38 25.97 -10.84
N LEU A 102 13.60 24.66 -10.70
CA LEU A 102 13.55 23.69 -11.80
C LEU A 102 12.22 22.95 -11.89
N SER A 103 11.27 23.20 -10.99
CA SER A 103 9.96 22.53 -10.95
C SER A 103 9.21 22.65 -12.28
N LEU A 104 9.26 23.81 -12.94
CA LEU A 104 8.63 24.01 -14.24
C LEU A 104 9.33 23.20 -15.34
N SER A 105 10.66 23.27 -15.41
CA SER A 105 11.44 22.52 -16.41
C SER A 105 11.25 21.01 -16.26
N ALA A 106 11.20 20.51 -15.02
CA ALA A 106 10.90 19.11 -14.73
C ALA A 106 9.48 18.72 -15.20
N ALA A 107 8.48 19.59 -14.99
CA ALA A 107 7.12 19.36 -15.47
C ALA A 107 7.04 19.35 -17.01
N GLN A 108 7.76 20.25 -17.68
CA GLN A 108 7.85 20.28 -19.15
C GLN A 108 8.49 18.99 -19.71
N GLY A 109 9.57 18.52 -19.09
CA GLY A 109 10.19 17.24 -19.46
C GLY A 109 9.25 16.05 -19.26
N LYS A 110 8.47 16.03 -18.17
CA LYS A 110 7.43 15.01 -17.95
C LYS A 110 6.35 15.08 -19.03
N ALA A 111 5.84 16.27 -19.33
CA ALA A 111 4.83 16.46 -20.36
C ALA A 111 5.32 15.95 -21.73
N GLU A 112 6.56 16.31 -22.10
CA GLU A 112 7.18 15.82 -23.34
C GLU A 112 7.33 14.30 -23.36
N SER A 113 7.81 13.70 -22.28
CA SER A 113 7.96 12.24 -22.16
C SER A 113 6.64 11.48 -22.27
N LEU A 114 5.52 12.14 -21.93
CA LEU A 114 4.16 11.61 -22.03
C LEU A 114 3.49 11.87 -23.39
N GLY A 115 4.19 12.57 -24.32
CA GLY A 115 3.71 12.88 -25.67
C GLY A 115 3.04 14.26 -25.81
N PHE A 116 3.04 15.08 -24.77
CA PHE A 116 2.42 16.41 -24.77
C PHE A 116 3.39 17.49 -25.27
N ASN A 117 2.84 18.63 -25.68
CA ASN A 117 3.65 19.80 -26.02
C ASN A 117 4.26 20.39 -24.73
N PRO A 118 5.59 20.53 -24.62
CA PRO A 118 6.24 21.11 -23.43
C PRO A 118 5.89 22.59 -23.21
N ASN A 119 5.39 23.28 -24.24
CA ASN A 119 4.92 24.66 -24.14
C ASN A 119 3.48 24.70 -23.62
N GLY A 120 3.33 24.41 -22.33
CA GLY A 120 2.05 24.49 -21.62
C GLY A 120 1.66 25.93 -21.25
N ARG A 121 0.39 26.11 -20.89
CA ARG A 121 -0.13 27.35 -20.32
C ARG A 121 -0.25 27.22 -18.80
N GLN A 122 0.06 28.31 -18.11
CA GLN A 122 -0.17 28.38 -16.67
C GLN A 122 -1.66 28.57 -16.38
N ILE A 123 -2.25 27.68 -15.58
CA ILE A 123 -3.63 27.79 -15.10
C ILE A 123 -3.66 28.43 -13.72
N SER A 124 -2.68 28.10 -12.87
CA SER A 124 -2.52 28.65 -11.53
C SER A 124 -1.02 28.74 -11.16
N PRO A 125 -0.65 29.31 -10.00
CA PRO A 125 0.74 29.38 -9.56
C PRO A 125 1.46 28.02 -9.54
N THR A 126 0.73 26.93 -9.31
CA THR A 126 1.30 25.57 -9.21
C THR A 126 0.79 24.62 -10.29
N ILE A 127 -0.25 24.97 -11.06
CA ILE A 127 -0.85 24.08 -12.06
C ILE A 127 -0.57 24.62 -13.46
N TYR A 128 0.00 23.74 -14.29
CA TYR A 128 0.25 23.97 -15.71
C TYR A 128 -0.52 22.97 -16.53
N GLN A 129 -1.07 23.42 -17.65
CA GLN A 129 -1.79 22.59 -18.61
C GLN A 129 -1.02 22.51 -19.92
N PHE A 130 -0.78 21.29 -20.39
CA PHE A 130 -0.06 20.97 -21.61
C PHE A 130 -1.04 20.33 -22.60
N GLY A 131 -1.13 20.88 -23.81
CA GLY A 131 -1.94 20.28 -24.87
C GLY A 131 -1.19 19.16 -25.58
N HIS A 132 -1.89 18.13 -26.02
CA HIS A 132 -1.30 17.10 -26.86
C HIS A 132 -1.07 17.63 -28.29
N ARG A 133 -0.06 17.11 -29.00
CA ARG A 133 0.33 17.60 -30.33
C ARG A 133 -0.65 17.16 -31.43
N ASP A 134 -1.16 15.94 -31.31
CA ASP A 134 -1.87 15.25 -32.40
C ASP A 134 -3.35 14.91 -32.10
N ASN A 135 -3.85 15.21 -30.90
CA ASN A 135 -5.19 14.79 -30.47
C ASN A 135 -5.76 15.78 -29.42
N PRO A 136 -7.07 15.74 -29.12
CA PRO A 136 -7.70 16.68 -28.20
C PRO A 136 -7.52 16.26 -26.72
N SER A 137 -6.32 15.82 -26.33
CA SER A 137 -5.98 15.54 -24.94
C SER A 137 -5.28 16.72 -24.29
N THR A 138 -5.53 16.91 -23.00
CA THR A 138 -4.78 17.83 -22.15
C THR A 138 -4.20 17.08 -20.95
N LEU A 139 -3.04 17.56 -20.50
CA LEU A 139 -2.33 17.09 -19.33
C LEU A 139 -2.24 18.26 -18.35
N GLU A 140 -2.80 18.11 -17.16
CA GLU A 140 -2.64 19.08 -16.08
C GLU A 140 -1.65 18.55 -15.05
N ILE A 141 -0.61 19.32 -14.76
CA ILE A 141 0.44 18.92 -13.80
C ILE A 141 0.55 19.99 -12.72
N ASN A 142 0.55 19.55 -11.46
CA ASN A 142 1.04 20.36 -10.37
C ASN A 142 2.57 20.33 -10.36
N ILE A 143 3.22 21.44 -10.70
CA ILE A 143 4.68 21.53 -10.84
C ILE A 143 5.44 21.34 -9.51
N VAL A 144 4.75 21.51 -8.38
CA VAL A 144 5.32 21.32 -7.04
C VAL A 144 5.27 19.85 -6.66
N SER A 145 4.09 19.23 -6.68
CA SER A 145 3.92 17.84 -6.26
C SER A 145 4.27 16.81 -7.33
N GLY A 146 4.29 17.21 -8.61
CA GLY A 146 4.44 16.31 -9.75
C GLY A 146 3.21 15.43 -10.01
N VAL A 147 2.12 15.65 -9.29
CA VAL A 147 0.82 15.02 -9.50
C VAL A 147 0.24 15.54 -10.82
N PHE A 148 -0.37 14.65 -11.59
CA PHE A 148 -0.97 15.02 -12.86
C PHE A 148 -2.27 14.28 -13.17
N SER A 149 -3.06 14.90 -14.04
CA SER A 149 -4.26 14.31 -14.64
C SER A 149 -4.20 14.44 -16.16
N ILE A 150 -4.79 13.48 -16.85
CA ILE A 150 -4.98 13.52 -18.31
C ILE A 150 -6.48 13.51 -18.58
N SER A 151 -6.92 14.33 -19.52
CA SER A 151 -8.30 14.30 -20.03
C SER A 151 -8.32 14.40 -21.56
N TYR A 152 -9.20 13.62 -22.17
CA TYR A 152 -9.42 13.58 -23.61
C TYR A 152 -10.82 14.13 -23.93
N ASP A 153 -10.92 15.09 -24.86
CA ASP A 153 -12.20 15.64 -25.26
C ASP A 153 -12.92 14.74 -26.27
N LEU A 154 -13.85 13.93 -25.75
CA LEU A 154 -14.66 13.01 -26.55
C LEU A 154 -15.74 13.70 -27.39
N ASN A 155 -16.00 14.99 -27.17
CA ASN A 155 -16.93 15.76 -28.02
C ASN A 155 -16.25 16.16 -29.33
N VAL A 156 -14.93 16.35 -29.31
CA VAL A 156 -14.13 16.66 -30.49
C VAL A 156 -13.79 15.39 -31.27
N ASP A 157 -13.45 14.29 -30.57
CA ASP A 157 -13.15 13.01 -31.18
C ASP A 157 -13.74 11.84 -30.38
N SER A 158 -14.77 11.19 -30.94
CA SER A 158 -15.50 10.08 -30.33
C SER A 158 -14.98 8.69 -30.74
N GLU A 159 -13.93 8.61 -31.57
CA GLU A 159 -13.29 7.35 -31.95
C GLU A 159 -12.96 6.46 -30.73
N PRO A 160 -12.44 6.99 -29.60
CA PRO A 160 -12.04 6.14 -28.49
C PRO A 160 -13.15 5.37 -27.78
N VAL A 161 -14.39 5.89 -27.81
CA VAL A 161 -15.54 5.18 -27.23
C VAL A 161 -16.24 4.27 -28.25
N SER A 162 -15.85 4.35 -29.52
CA SER A 162 -16.42 3.58 -30.61
C SER A 162 -15.77 2.20 -30.78
N VAL A 163 -14.58 2.00 -30.20
CA VAL A 163 -13.82 0.74 -30.28
C VAL A 163 -13.85 0.02 -28.95
N ARG A 164 -14.13 -1.29 -28.99
CA ARG A 164 -14.15 -2.14 -27.79
C ARG A 164 -12.78 -2.10 -27.09
N PRO A 165 -12.73 -1.88 -25.77
CA PRO A 165 -11.48 -1.82 -25.03
C PRO A 165 -10.78 -3.18 -25.00
N PRO A 166 -9.45 -3.23 -24.80
CA PRO A 166 -8.75 -4.47 -24.56
C PRO A 166 -9.20 -5.13 -23.25
N VAL A 167 -8.87 -6.41 -23.06
CA VAL A 167 -9.07 -7.09 -21.77
C VAL A 167 -8.23 -6.44 -20.68
N SER A 168 -8.67 -6.55 -19.43
CA SER A 168 -8.06 -5.92 -18.26
C SER A 168 -6.55 -6.12 -18.14
N GLU A 169 -6.03 -7.32 -18.44
CA GLU A 169 -4.61 -7.65 -18.33
C GLU A 169 -3.76 -6.92 -19.39
N ILE A 170 -4.30 -6.83 -20.60
CA ILE A 170 -3.65 -6.09 -21.70
C ILE A 170 -3.69 -4.60 -21.40
N ALA A 171 -4.84 -4.07 -20.96
CA ALA A 171 -4.98 -2.67 -20.55
C ALA A 171 -4.00 -2.30 -19.43
N ALA A 172 -3.86 -3.16 -18.41
CA ALA A 172 -2.89 -2.96 -17.33
C ALA A 172 -1.45 -2.93 -17.85
N SER A 173 -1.12 -3.80 -18.79
CA SER A 173 0.21 -3.85 -19.42
C SER A 173 0.49 -2.60 -20.26
N LEU A 174 -0.53 -2.08 -20.96
CA LEU A 174 -0.43 -0.82 -21.71
C LEU A 174 -0.16 0.36 -20.78
N VAL A 175 -0.90 0.47 -19.67
CA VAL A 175 -0.71 1.54 -18.69
C VAL A 175 0.69 1.50 -18.07
N ARG A 176 1.16 0.30 -17.67
CA ARG A 176 2.53 0.14 -17.14
C ARG A 176 3.57 0.50 -18.18
N SER A 177 3.37 0.12 -19.43
CA SER A 177 4.28 0.46 -20.54
C SER A 177 4.31 1.96 -20.80
N TYR A 178 3.16 2.63 -20.78
CA TYR A 178 3.02 4.08 -20.94
C TYR A 178 3.77 4.85 -19.85
N LEU A 179 3.60 4.45 -18.59
CA LEU A 179 4.35 5.04 -17.47
C LEU A 179 5.84 4.72 -17.55
N SER A 180 6.20 3.50 -17.94
CA SER A 180 7.60 3.06 -18.05
C SER A 180 8.35 3.82 -19.15
N SER A 181 7.72 4.03 -20.32
CA SER A 181 8.33 4.81 -21.41
C SER A 181 8.61 6.25 -21.02
N ALA A 182 7.83 6.82 -20.10
CA ALA A 182 8.05 8.15 -19.55
C ALA A 182 8.99 8.15 -18.32
N SER A 183 9.54 7.00 -17.90
CA SER A 183 10.28 6.84 -16.64
C SER A 183 9.49 7.31 -15.41
N LEU A 184 8.16 7.19 -15.46
CA LEU A 184 7.22 7.60 -14.41
C LEU A 184 6.61 6.42 -13.64
N LEU A 185 6.96 5.17 -13.99
CA LEU A 185 6.48 3.98 -13.28
C LEU A 185 7.27 3.78 -11.98
N PRO A 186 6.68 4.04 -10.80
CA PRO A 186 7.36 3.86 -9.53
C PRO A 186 7.50 2.38 -9.18
N ALA A 187 8.61 2.02 -8.53
CA ALA A 187 8.94 0.62 -8.20
C ALA A 187 7.96 -0.03 -7.22
N ASP A 188 7.21 0.75 -6.42
CA ASP A 188 6.23 0.25 -5.47
C ASP A 188 4.82 0.11 -6.07
N LEU A 189 4.54 0.53 -7.30
CA LEU A 189 3.26 0.30 -8.00
C LEU A 189 3.14 -1.13 -8.59
N THR A 190 3.56 -2.12 -7.82
CA THR A 190 3.52 -3.54 -8.18
C THR A 190 2.45 -4.32 -7.42
N GLY A 191 1.55 -3.63 -6.74
CA GLY A 191 0.44 -4.24 -6.00
C GLY A 191 -0.64 -4.82 -6.90
N THR A 192 -1.75 -5.19 -6.25
CA THR A 192 -2.94 -5.67 -6.93
C THR A 192 -3.41 -4.66 -7.96
N THR A 193 -3.72 -5.11 -9.17
CA THR A 193 -4.35 -4.28 -10.20
C THR A 193 -5.83 -4.60 -10.23
N LYS A 194 -6.69 -3.58 -10.09
CA LYS A 194 -8.15 -3.74 -10.23
C LYS A 194 -8.60 -3.07 -11.52
N SER A 195 -9.53 -3.71 -12.22
CA SER A 195 -10.12 -3.17 -13.44
C SER A 195 -11.62 -2.99 -13.28
N GLU A 196 -12.16 -1.95 -13.92
CA GLU A 196 -13.59 -1.72 -14.06
C GLU A 196 -13.90 -1.43 -15.53
N TYR A 197 -14.84 -2.17 -16.10
CA TYR A 197 -15.32 -1.91 -17.45
C TYR A 197 -16.34 -0.77 -17.41
N LEU A 198 -16.24 0.16 -18.34
CA LEU A 198 -17.07 1.36 -18.41
C LEU A 198 -17.77 1.45 -19.75
N LYS A 199 -19.05 1.83 -19.73
CA LYS A 199 -19.83 2.17 -20.92
C LYS A 199 -20.33 3.60 -20.85
N LEU A 200 -20.49 4.23 -22.00
CA LEU A 200 -21.04 5.57 -22.10
C LEU A 200 -22.57 5.48 -22.15
N ALA A 201 -23.24 6.01 -21.14
CA ALA A 201 -24.70 6.11 -21.06
C ALA A 201 -25.09 7.53 -20.62
N ASP A 202 -25.97 8.18 -21.38
CA ASP A 202 -26.46 9.54 -21.10
C ASP A 202 -25.33 10.56 -20.84
N GLY A 203 -24.25 10.47 -21.62
CA GLY A 203 -23.08 11.36 -21.49
C GLY A 203 -22.22 11.12 -20.25
N LYS A 204 -22.44 10.02 -19.51
CA LYS A 204 -21.66 9.64 -18.33
C LYS A 204 -21.08 8.24 -18.48
N PHE A 205 -19.94 8.00 -17.83
CA PHE A 205 -19.39 6.65 -17.72
C PHE A 205 -20.08 5.90 -16.58
N VAL A 206 -20.67 4.76 -16.91
CA VAL A 206 -21.29 3.85 -15.95
C VAL A 206 -20.62 2.48 -16.03
N SER A 207 -20.64 1.75 -14.92
CA SER A 207 -20.05 0.41 -14.84
C SER A 207 -20.74 -0.55 -15.82
N ALA A 208 -19.95 -1.34 -16.55
CA ALA A 208 -20.39 -2.37 -17.47
C ALA A 208 -20.10 -3.75 -16.88
N LEU A 209 -20.99 -4.72 -17.10
CA LEU A 209 -20.86 -6.07 -16.54
C LEU A 209 -19.74 -6.88 -17.21
N SER A 210 -19.42 -6.57 -18.46
CA SER A 210 -18.42 -7.29 -19.25
C SER A 210 -17.73 -6.38 -20.25
N GLN A 211 -16.57 -6.83 -20.73
CA GLN A 211 -15.84 -6.17 -21.82
C GLN A 211 -16.70 -5.98 -23.08
N SER A 212 -17.59 -6.93 -23.38
CA SER A 212 -18.42 -6.90 -24.59
C SER A 212 -19.39 -5.73 -24.64
N GLU A 213 -19.82 -5.26 -23.46
CA GLU A 213 -20.72 -4.12 -23.27
C GLU A 213 -19.98 -2.80 -22.99
N ALA A 214 -18.65 -2.86 -22.88
CA ALA A 214 -17.83 -1.74 -22.47
C ALA A 214 -17.32 -0.94 -23.68
N ASN A 215 -17.20 0.37 -23.49
CA ASN A 215 -16.49 1.27 -24.41
C ASN A 215 -15.06 1.52 -23.93
N LEU A 216 -14.82 1.46 -22.62
CA LEU A 216 -13.54 1.77 -22.00
C LEU A 216 -13.26 0.80 -20.85
N VAL A 217 -12.01 0.73 -20.42
CA VAL A 217 -11.62 0.01 -19.20
C VAL A 217 -10.79 0.91 -18.29
N LYS A 218 -11.24 1.07 -17.05
CA LYS A 218 -10.51 1.76 -15.99
C LYS A 218 -9.57 0.78 -15.28
N ILE A 219 -8.30 1.13 -15.22
CA ILE A 219 -7.25 0.37 -14.55
C ILE A 219 -6.79 1.15 -13.32
N ASN A 220 -6.89 0.52 -12.16
CA ASN A 220 -6.44 1.02 -10.88
C ASN A 220 -5.13 0.31 -10.49
N LEU A 221 -4.05 1.07 -10.32
CA LEU A 221 -2.74 0.57 -9.91
C LEU A 221 -2.52 0.83 -8.42
N PHE A 222 -2.51 -0.23 -7.61
CA PHE A 222 -2.22 -0.14 -6.19
C PHE A 222 -0.74 -0.35 -5.90
N ARG A 223 -0.30 0.17 -4.75
CA ARG A 223 1.05 -0.07 -4.24
C ARG A 223 1.18 -1.52 -3.76
N LYS A 224 2.41 -2.00 -3.70
CA LYS A 224 2.76 -3.27 -3.04
C LYS A 224 2.33 -3.27 -1.57
N ASN A 225 2.29 -4.45 -1.00
CA ASN A 225 2.08 -4.60 0.43
C ASN A 225 3.33 -4.11 1.18
N TYR A 226 3.10 -3.46 2.31
CA TYR A 226 4.15 -3.01 3.22
C TYR A 226 4.03 -3.78 4.53
N ASP A 227 5.10 -4.45 4.96
CA ASP A 227 5.11 -5.24 6.20
C ASP A 227 3.96 -6.28 6.27
N ASN A 228 3.68 -6.94 5.13
CA ASN A 228 2.56 -7.87 4.93
C ASN A 228 1.15 -7.25 5.05
N LEU A 229 1.04 -5.93 5.16
CA LEU A 229 -0.24 -5.22 5.15
C LEU A 229 -0.54 -4.67 3.74
N PRO A 230 -1.79 -4.82 3.25
CA PRO A 230 -2.17 -4.29 1.95
C PRO A 230 -2.24 -2.76 1.96
N ALA A 231 -1.72 -2.13 0.91
CA ALA A 231 -1.86 -0.70 0.70
C ALA A 231 -3.24 -0.37 0.11
N ILE A 232 -4.16 0.07 0.95
CA ILE A 232 -5.52 0.43 0.57
C ILE A 232 -5.74 1.94 0.64
N THR A 233 -6.64 2.42 -0.22
CA THR A 233 -7.16 3.80 -0.22
C THR A 233 -8.49 3.85 0.54
N PRO A 234 -9.01 5.05 0.89
CA PRO A 234 -10.30 5.17 1.58
C PRO A 234 -11.47 4.47 0.86
N ASN A 235 -11.40 4.35 -0.47
CA ASN A 235 -12.28 3.49 -1.27
C ASN A 235 -11.43 2.36 -1.90
N PRO A 236 -11.57 1.10 -1.46
CA PRO A 236 -10.76 -0.03 -1.92
C PRO A 236 -10.83 -0.33 -3.43
N ASN A 237 -11.79 0.23 -4.17
CA ASN A 237 -11.95 0.05 -5.61
C ASN A 237 -11.33 1.20 -6.43
N ASN A 238 -10.92 2.29 -5.78
CA ASN A 238 -10.29 3.44 -6.43
C ASN A 238 -8.86 3.62 -5.95
N ALA A 239 -7.89 3.39 -6.83
CA ALA A 239 -6.49 3.67 -6.52
C ALA A 239 -6.20 5.18 -6.60
N ASN A 240 -5.06 5.61 -6.03
CA ASN A 240 -4.55 6.97 -6.24
C ASN A 240 -3.93 7.15 -7.64
N VAL A 241 -3.59 6.04 -8.31
CA VAL A 241 -3.06 6.03 -9.66
C VAL A 241 -3.99 5.18 -10.52
N TRP A 242 -4.70 5.81 -11.44
CA TRP A 242 -5.64 5.12 -12.32
C TRP A 242 -5.66 5.73 -13.72
N PHE A 243 -6.04 4.89 -14.70
CA PHE A 243 -6.07 5.23 -16.11
C PHE A 243 -7.33 4.65 -16.74
N ILE A 244 -7.97 5.37 -17.65
CA ILE A 244 -9.06 4.89 -18.48
C ILE A 244 -8.51 4.67 -19.90
N VAL A 245 -8.60 3.44 -20.36
CA VAL A 245 -8.00 2.95 -21.60
C VAL A 245 -9.10 2.64 -22.63
N SER A 246 -8.88 3.09 -23.86
CA SER A 246 -9.74 2.82 -25.03
C SER A 246 -9.27 1.61 -25.85
N GLY A 247 -10.12 1.20 -26.80
CA GLY A 247 -9.81 0.14 -27.77
C GLY A 247 -8.97 0.57 -28.98
N VAL A 248 -8.64 1.85 -29.11
CA VAL A 248 -8.01 2.40 -30.32
C VAL A 248 -6.59 1.85 -30.48
N THR A 249 -6.18 1.59 -31.72
CA THR A 249 -4.84 1.06 -32.03
C THR A 249 -3.76 2.14 -31.99
N ASP A 250 -4.11 3.40 -32.27
CA ASP A 250 -3.23 4.55 -32.09
C ASP A 250 -2.95 4.79 -30.60
N ARG A 251 -1.71 4.50 -30.18
CA ARG A 251 -1.24 4.67 -28.80
C ARG A 251 -1.46 6.06 -28.23
N ARG A 252 -1.47 7.09 -29.07
CA ARG A 252 -1.68 8.48 -28.63
C ARG A 252 -3.11 8.71 -28.15
N LYS A 253 -4.07 7.93 -28.65
CA LYS A 253 -5.51 8.04 -28.32
C LYS A 253 -5.98 6.91 -27.38
N GLN A 254 -5.06 6.13 -26.83
CA GLN A 254 -5.41 5.00 -25.96
C GLN A 254 -5.79 5.44 -24.55
N ILE A 255 -5.21 6.52 -24.04
CA ILE A 255 -5.50 7.03 -22.70
C ILE A 255 -6.52 8.17 -22.80
N ILE A 256 -7.70 7.97 -22.23
CA ILE A 256 -8.83 8.92 -22.31
C ILE A 256 -8.97 9.76 -21.04
N ALA A 257 -8.60 9.16 -19.91
CA ALA A 257 -8.44 9.90 -18.67
C ALA A 257 -7.38 9.22 -17.81
N ALA A 258 -6.70 9.98 -16.98
CA ALA A 258 -5.82 9.44 -15.97
C ALA A 258 -5.75 10.36 -14.77
N GLU A 259 -5.48 9.78 -13.60
CA GLU A 259 -5.04 10.50 -12.41
C GLU A 259 -3.81 9.81 -11.85
N PHE A 260 -2.77 10.59 -11.62
CA PHE A 260 -1.51 10.13 -11.07
C PHE A 260 -1.21 10.87 -9.77
N HIS A 261 -1.91 10.48 -8.69
CA HIS A 261 -1.73 11.02 -7.35
C HIS A 261 -0.68 10.22 -6.57
N TYR A 262 0.56 10.21 -7.05
CA TYR A 262 1.65 9.44 -6.45
C TYR A 262 2.59 10.32 -5.62
N PHE A 263 2.93 9.82 -4.43
CA PHE A 263 3.95 10.39 -3.54
C PHE A 263 4.95 9.30 -3.13
N SER A 264 6.25 9.54 -3.30
CA SER A 264 7.27 8.56 -2.92
C SER A 264 7.22 8.25 -1.42
N VAL A 265 7.53 7.02 -1.05
CA VAL A 265 7.64 6.57 0.34
C VAL A 265 9.08 6.14 0.59
N ASP A 266 9.66 6.60 1.69
CA ASP A 266 10.98 6.17 2.15
C ASP A 266 10.82 4.98 3.10
N GLU A 267 11.07 3.77 2.60
CA GLU A 267 10.98 2.54 3.37
C GLU A 267 12.10 2.39 4.42
N SER A 268 13.20 3.14 4.28
CA SER A 268 14.31 3.12 5.25
C SER A 268 13.98 3.87 6.54
N GLN A 269 13.04 4.81 6.45
CA GLN A 269 12.57 5.61 7.58
C GLN A 269 11.16 5.18 7.99
N PHE A 270 11.08 4.47 9.11
CA PHE A 270 9.81 4.06 9.68
C PHE A 270 9.74 4.28 11.19
N SER A 271 8.53 4.37 11.70
CA SER A 271 8.21 4.39 13.13
C SER A 271 7.08 3.42 13.41
N THR A 272 7.05 2.82 14.60
CA THR A 272 5.96 1.92 15.00
C THR A 272 4.87 2.69 15.73
N TYR A 273 3.62 2.36 15.40
CA TYR A 273 2.43 2.94 15.99
C TYR A 273 1.49 1.85 16.49
N PRO A 274 0.82 2.06 17.65
CA PRO A 274 -0.15 1.11 18.15
C PRO A 274 -1.35 1.04 17.20
N ILE A 275 -1.84 -0.18 16.97
CA ILE A 275 -3.09 -0.43 16.24
C ILE A 275 -4.13 -1.01 17.18
N LYS A 276 -5.41 -0.80 16.87
CA LYS A 276 -6.52 -1.34 17.66
C LYS A 276 -6.46 -2.85 17.66
N THR A 277 -6.80 -3.48 18.78
CA THR A 277 -6.94 -4.94 18.83
C THR A 277 -8.21 -5.38 18.10
N SER A 278 -8.27 -6.65 17.74
CA SER A 278 -9.44 -7.24 17.10
C SER A 278 -10.70 -7.05 17.96
N GLU A 279 -10.59 -7.19 19.29
CA GLU A 279 -11.69 -7.01 20.24
C GLU A 279 -12.19 -5.56 20.27
N GLU A 280 -11.26 -4.59 20.27
CA GLU A 280 -11.62 -3.18 20.24
C GLU A 280 -12.30 -2.81 18.91
N ALA A 281 -11.78 -3.32 17.79
CA ALA A 281 -12.35 -3.11 16.47
C ALA A 281 -13.78 -3.71 16.38
N TRP A 282 -13.98 -4.93 16.88
CA TRP A 282 -15.30 -5.58 16.92
C TRP A 282 -16.31 -4.79 17.76
N ARG A 283 -15.91 -4.37 18.96
CA ARG A 283 -16.76 -3.55 19.84
C ARG A 283 -17.18 -2.25 19.16
N GLN A 284 -16.24 -1.52 18.54
CA GLN A 284 -16.55 -0.28 17.84
C GLN A 284 -17.45 -0.50 16.62
N PHE A 285 -17.30 -1.64 15.93
CA PHE A 285 -18.18 -2.04 14.84
C PHE A 285 -19.62 -2.26 15.33
N THR A 286 -19.81 -3.04 16.42
CA THR A 286 -21.14 -3.28 17.01
C THR A 286 -21.77 -2.02 17.62
N GLU A 287 -20.96 -1.05 18.06
CA GLU A 287 -21.42 0.25 18.58
C GLU A 287 -21.77 1.26 17.47
N GLY A 288 -21.71 0.87 16.19
CA GLY A 288 -22.00 1.76 15.06
C GLY A 288 -20.94 2.84 14.82
N LYS A 289 -19.73 2.68 15.36
CA LYS A 289 -18.59 3.60 15.18
C LYS A 289 -17.68 3.19 14.01
N ALA A 290 -18.09 2.19 13.23
CA ALA A 290 -17.39 1.76 12.03
C ALA A 290 -17.92 2.47 10.78
N SER A 291 -17.11 2.45 9.72
CA SER A 291 -17.49 2.95 8.40
C SER A 291 -17.27 1.84 7.38
N THR A 292 -18.24 1.61 6.50
CA THR A 292 -18.12 0.63 5.42
C THR A 292 -17.43 1.28 4.22
N ALA A 293 -16.25 0.77 3.84
CA ALA A 293 -15.45 1.36 2.76
C ALA A 293 -15.89 0.91 1.35
N SER A 294 -16.55 -0.24 1.25
CA SER A 294 -17.21 -0.74 0.06
C SER A 294 -18.26 -1.75 0.50
N ILE A 295 -19.51 -1.54 0.09
CA ILE A 295 -20.47 -2.64 -0.05
C ILE A 295 -20.07 -3.34 -1.35
N GLY A 296 -20.09 -4.67 -1.41
CA GLY A 296 -19.69 -5.42 -2.62
C GLY A 296 -20.65 -5.17 -3.79
N ALA A 297 -20.88 -6.18 -4.63
CA ALA A 297 -21.93 -6.11 -5.66
C ALA A 297 -23.36 -5.98 -5.10
N GLY A 298 -23.53 -6.02 -3.78
CA GLY A 298 -24.80 -5.76 -3.12
C GLY A 298 -25.12 -4.27 -3.17
N LYS A 299 -26.26 -3.93 -3.77
CA LYS A 299 -26.74 -2.55 -3.78
C LYS A 299 -27.29 -2.20 -2.39
N GLU A 300 -27.39 -0.90 -2.13
CA GLU A 300 -28.18 -0.37 -1.03
C GLU A 300 -29.61 -0.97 -1.10
N GLY A 301 -29.93 -1.85 -0.14
CA GLY A 301 -31.19 -2.61 -0.11
C GLY A 301 -31.08 -4.13 -0.28
N ASP A 302 -29.89 -4.70 -0.55
CA ASP A 302 -29.70 -6.15 -0.44
C ASP A 302 -29.55 -6.54 1.04
N ASN A 303 -30.42 -7.45 1.49
CA ASN A 303 -30.32 -8.06 2.81
C ASN A 303 -29.03 -8.90 2.85
N ILE A 304 -28.15 -8.56 3.79
CA ILE A 304 -26.98 -9.36 4.16
C ILE A 304 -27.36 -10.32 5.29
#